data_AF-A0A6B3CLW4-F1
#
_entry.id   AF-A0A6B3CLW4-F1
#
_cell.length_a   1.000
_cell.length_b   1.000
_cell.length_c   1.000
_cell.angle_alpha   90.00
_cell.angle_beta   90.00
_cell.angle_gamma   90.00
#
_symmetry.space_group_name_H-M   'P 1'
#
loop_
_entity.id
_entity.type
_entity.pdbx_description
1 polymer ?
#
loop_
_entity_poly.entity_id
_entity_poly.type
_entity_poly.pdbx_seq_one_letter_code
_entity_poly.pdbx_strand_id
1 'polypeptide(L)'
;RRTFAEAEEERYERAESRTERFGTYADNAAGRSEAARERGRQIADGIPFGQPILVGHHSEARARRDQERIDSALRTYVEEGKRAGYWAAREKAAAAYKQFRTNPGRTLR
;
A
#
# COMPACT_ATOMS: atom_id res chain seq x y z
N ARG A 1 37.58 -7.70 16.86
CA ARG A 1 36.74 -6.53 16.53
C ARG A 1 36.65 -6.47 15.02
N ARG A 2 35.46 -6.20 14.46
CA ARG A 2 35.31 -6.02 13.01
C ARG A 2 35.95 -4.71 12.59
N THR A 3 36.47 -4.66 11.38
CA THR A 3 37.04 -3.46 10.77
C THR A 3 35.93 -2.48 10.36
N PHE A 4 36.30 -1.23 10.10
CA PHE A 4 35.36 -0.22 9.59
C PHE A 4 34.75 -0.64 8.24
N ALA A 5 35.57 -1.22 7.35
CA ALA A 5 35.11 -1.69 6.04
C ALA A 5 34.09 -2.83 6.18
N GLU A 6 34.38 -3.83 7.02
CA GLU A 6 33.44 -4.92 7.30
C GLU A 6 32.12 -4.40 7.92
N ALA A 7 32.20 -3.38 8.77
CA ALA A 7 31.01 -2.77 9.37
C ALA A 7 30.19 -1.94 8.37
N GLU A 8 30.80 -1.35 7.34
CA GLU A 8 30.08 -0.62 6.28
C GLU A 8 29.43 -1.59 5.28
N GLU A 9 30.11 -2.65 4.87
CA GLU A 9 29.52 -3.68 3.99
C GLU A 9 28.30 -4.33 4.65
N GLU A 10 28.40 -4.69 5.94
CA GLU A 10 27.25 -5.24 6.69
C GLU A 10 26.08 -4.23 6.81
N ARG A 11 26.33 -2.91 6.70
CA ARG A 11 25.24 -1.92 6.64
C ARG A 11 24.59 -1.88 5.26
N TYR A 12 25.37 -2.06 4.20
CA TYR A 12 24.86 -2.13 2.82
C TYR A 12 24.02 -3.37 2.61
N GLU A 13 24.48 -4.54 3.03
CA GLU A 13 23.70 -5.79 3.00
C GLU A 13 22.36 -5.66 3.75
N ARG A 14 22.38 -5.05 4.94
CA ARG A 14 21.14 -4.75 5.69
C ARG A 14 20.25 -3.73 5.00
N ALA A 15 20.79 -2.79 4.23
CA ALA A 15 20.00 -1.85 3.45
C ALA A 15 19.32 -2.57 2.29
N GLU A 16 20.03 -3.44 1.58
CA GLU A 16 19.50 -4.27 0.49
C GLU A 16 18.38 -5.20 0.97
N SER A 17 18.60 -5.94 2.06
CA SER A 17 17.58 -6.79 2.67
C SER A 17 16.33 -6.01 3.10
N ARG A 18 16.49 -4.77 3.57
CA ARG A 18 15.35 -3.89 3.89
C ARG A 18 14.61 -3.44 2.63
N THR A 19 15.32 -3.13 1.56
CA THR A 19 14.72 -2.75 0.26
C THR A 19 13.79 -3.86 -0.22
N GLU A 20 14.30 -5.09 -0.35
CA GLU A 20 13.52 -6.24 -0.82
C GLU A 20 12.28 -6.49 0.04
N ARG A 21 12.45 -6.48 1.37
CA ARG A 21 11.34 -6.69 2.30
C ARG A 21 10.27 -5.59 2.20
N PHE A 22 10.70 -4.32 2.09
CA PHE A 22 9.76 -3.21 1.99
C PHE A 22 9.06 -3.18 0.62
N GLY A 23 9.74 -3.53 -0.47
CA GLY A 23 9.11 -3.73 -1.78
C GLY A 23 8.04 -4.80 -1.72
N THR A 24 8.35 -5.96 -1.13
CA THR A 24 7.36 -7.04 -0.92
C THR A 24 6.13 -6.57 -0.12
N TYR A 25 6.32 -5.73 0.90
CA TYR A 25 5.19 -5.18 1.67
C TYR A 25 4.37 -4.16 0.89
N ALA A 26 5.04 -3.35 0.05
CA ALA A 26 4.40 -2.40 -0.83
C ALA A 26 3.52 -3.12 -1.86
N ASP A 27 4.08 -4.12 -2.54
CA ASP A 27 3.38 -4.91 -3.56
C ASP A 27 2.18 -5.66 -2.98
N ASN A 28 2.36 -6.31 -1.83
CA ASN A 28 1.27 -7.01 -1.17
C ASN A 28 0.13 -6.05 -0.75
N ALA A 29 0.47 -4.85 -0.28
CA ALA A 29 -0.53 -3.84 0.06
C ALA A 29 -1.23 -3.29 -1.19
N ALA A 30 -0.48 -3.05 -2.27
CA ALA A 30 -1.05 -2.63 -3.56
C ALA A 30 -2.01 -3.68 -4.12
N GLY A 31 -1.64 -4.97 -4.05
CA GLY A 31 -2.50 -6.08 -4.44
C GLY A 31 -3.80 -6.15 -3.62
N ARG A 32 -3.71 -5.99 -2.29
CA ARG A 32 -4.91 -5.95 -1.42
C ARG A 32 -5.79 -4.73 -1.72
N SER A 33 -5.18 -3.59 -2.00
CA SER A 33 -5.85 -2.35 -2.40
C SER A 33 -6.68 -2.59 -3.67
N GLU A 34 -6.06 -3.04 -4.75
CA GLU A 34 -6.76 -3.29 -6.02
C GLU A 34 -7.83 -4.38 -5.89
N ALA A 35 -7.55 -5.46 -5.14
CA ALA A 35 -8.55 -6.48 -4.88
C ALA A 35 -9.78 -5.93 -4.15
N ALA A 36 -9.60 -5.00 -3.20
CA ALA A 36 -10.72 -4.34 -2.53
C ALA A 36 -11.51 -3.43 -3.49
N ARG A 37 -10.82 -2.64 -4.32
CA ARG A 37 -11.46 -1.81 -5.35
C ARG A 37 -12.31 -2.64 -6.31
N GLU A 38 -11.76 -3.75 -6.77
CA GLU A 38 -12.43 -4.65 -7.72
C GLU A 38 -13.67 -5.30 -7.09
N ARG A 39 -13.61 -5.73 -5.83
CA ARG A 39 -14.80 -6.21 -5.11
C ARG A 39 -15.90 -5.16 -5.02
N GLY A 40 -15.55 -3.91 -4.69
CA GLY A 40 -16.51 -2.80 -4.65
C GLY A 40 -17.13 -2.54 -6.02
N ARG A 41 -16.31 -2.57 -7.08
CA ARG A 41 -16.75 -2.41 -8.46
C ARG A 41 -17.73 -3.50 -8.91
N GLN A 42 -17.44 -4.76 -8.64
CA GLN A 42 -18.32 -5.88 -9.02
C GLN A 42 -19.72 -5.78 -8.42
N ILE A 43 -19.83 -5.26 -7.19
CA ILE A 43 -21.14 -5.01 -6.57
C ILE A 43 -21.82 -3.81 -7.24
N ALA A 44 -21.07 -2.73 -7.49
CA ALA A 44 -21.59 -1.52 -8.12
C ALA A 44 -22.07 -1.75 -9.56
N ASP A 45 -21.38 -2.59 -10.35
CA ASP A 45 -21.74 -2.94 -11.73
C ASP A 45 -23.09 -3.69 -11.79
N GLY A 46 -23.51 -4.33 -10.69
CA GLY A 46 -24.83 -4.96 -10.55
C GLY A 46 -25.96 -3.98 -10.21
N ILE A 47 -25.67 -2.69 -9.97
CA ILE A 47 -26.64 -1.67 -9.59
C ILE A 47 -26.82 -0.69 -10.75
N PRO A 48 -28.05 -0.53 -11.30
CA PRO A 48 -28.32 0.47 -12.31
C PRO A 48 -27.95 1.88 -11.83
N PHE A 49 -27.22 2.62 -12.66
CA PHE A 49 -26.77 3.96 -12.30
C PHE A 49 -27.94 4.89 -12.00
N GLY A 50 -27.88 5.59 -10.86
CA GLY A 50 -28.91 6.52 -10.41
C GLY A 50 -30.15 5.89 -9.76
N GLN A 51 -30.20 4.55 -9.58
CA GLN A 51 -31.29 3.89 -8.87
C GLN A 51 -31.33 4.31 -7.39
N PRO A 52 -32.40 4.97 -6.91
CA PRO A 52 -32.55 5.27 -5.48
C PRO A 52 -32.85 4.00 -4.68
N ILE A 53 -32.53 4.02 -3.38
CA ILE A 53 -33.03 3.03 -2.43
C ILE A 53 -34.53 3.27 -2.26
N LEU A 54 -35.33 2.26 -2.59
CA LEU A 54 -36.78 2.26 -2.40
C LEU A 54 -37.11 1.90 -0.95
N VAL A 55 -37.36 2.90 -0.11
CA VAL A 55 -37.70 2.70 1.31
C VAL A 55 -39.06 2.01 1.43
N GLY A 56 -39.16 0.98 2.29
CA GLY A 56 -40.36 0.15 2.48
C GLY A 56 -40.54 -0.96 1.44
N HIS A 57 -39.68 -1.04 0.43
CA HIS A 57 -39.74 -2.08 -0.60
C HIS A 57 -38.95 -3.34 -0.17
N HIS A 58 -39.33 -4.51 -0.67
CA HIS A 58 -38.66 -5.78 -0.34
C HIS A 58 -37.16 -5.80 -0.71
N SER A 59 -36.75 -4.96 -1.67
CA SER A 59 -35.35 -4.81 -2.10
C SER A 59 -34.52 -3.86 -1.22
N GLU A 60 -35.14 -3.09 -0.33
CA GLU A 60 -34.45 -2.06 0.49
C GLU A 60 -33.25 -2.65 1.24
N ALA A 61 -33.48 -3.75 1.96
CA ALA A 61 -32.45 -4.37 2.79
C ALA A 61 -31.26 -4.85 1.96
N ARG A 62 -31.48 -5.29 0.72
CA ARG A 62 -30.40 -5.66 -0.21
C ARG A 62 -29.61 -4.41 -0.65
N ALA A 63 -30.31 -3.37 -1.09
CA ALA A 63 -29.67 -2.15 -1.57
C ALA A 63 -28.79 -1.48 -0.49
N ARG A 64 -29.25 -1.45 0.78
CA ARG A 64 -28.45 -0.95 1.91
C ARG A 64 -27.19 -1.78 2.15
N ARG A 65 -27.31 -3.11 2.16
CA ARG A 65 -26.15 -4.00 2.33
C ARG A 65 -25.14 -3.86 1.19
N ASP A 66 -25.61 -3.68 -0.03
CA ASP A 66 -24.72 -3.50 -1.18
C ASP A 66 -23.97 -2.16 -1.07
N GLN A 67 -24.64 -1.08 -0.65
CA GLN A 67 -23.96 0.19 -0.34
C GLN A 67 -22.92 0.06 0.77
N GLU A 68 -23.25 -0.61 1.88
CA GLU A 68 -22.31 -0.85 2.99
C GLU A 68 -21.09 -1.65 2.55
N ARG A 69 -21.28 -2.67 1.71
CA ARG A 69 -20.19 -3.48 1.16
C ARG A 69 -19.30 -2.66 0.22
N ILE A 70 -19.88 -1.82 -0.63
CA ILE A 70 -19.14 -0.92 -1.51
C ILE A 70 -18.31 0.07 -0.68
N ASP A 71 -18.92 0.74 0.31
CA ASP A 71 -18.22 1.69 1.18
C ASP A 71 -17.06 1.02 1.94
N SER A 72 -17.29 -0.15 2.54
CA SER A 72 -16.26 -0.91 3.24
C SER A 72 -15.10 -1.32 2.31
N ALA A 73 -15.42 -1.76 1.09
CA ALA A 73 -14.42 -2.09 0.08
C ALA A 73 -13.59 -0.87 -0.34
N LEU A 74 -14.22 0.30 -0.52
CA LEU A 74 -13.54 1.54 -0.88
C LEU A 74 -12.68 2.09 0.26
N ARG A 75 -13.12 1.98 1.52
CA ARG A 75 -12.28 2.31 2.69
C ARG A 75 -11.03 1.44 2.73
N THR A 76 -11.20 0.14 2.54
CA THR A 76 -10.08 -0.82 2.49
C THR A 76 -9.12 -0.49 1.36
N TYR A 77 -9.62 -0.16 0.16
CA TYR A 77 -8.81 0.29 -0.97
C TYR A 77 -7.95 1.50 -0.60
N VAL A 78 -8.54 2.54 -0.01
CA VAL A 78 -7.81 3.76 0.38
C VAL A 78 -6.75 3.45 1.46
N GLU A 79 -7.09 2.64 2.46
CA GLU A 79 -6.17 2.31 3.56
C GLU A 79 -4.98 1.46 3.10
N GLU A 80 -5.22 0.43 2.28
CA GLU A 80 -4.16 -0.41 1.72
C GLU A 80 -3.33 0.35 0.68
N GLY A 81 -3.94 1.25 -0.11
CA GLY A 81 -3.22 2.15 -1.01
C GLY A 81 -2.25 3.08 -0.26
N LYS A 82 -2.69 3.66 0.86
CA LYS A 82 -1.80 4.45 1.75
C LYS A 82 -0.67 3.58 2.32
N ARG A 83 -0.98 2.35 2.73
CA ARG A 83 0.02 1.40 3.25
C ARG A 83 1.04 1.01 2.18
N ALA A 84 0.62 0.79 0.94
CA ALA A 84 1.50 0.54 -0.19
C ALA A 84 2.47 1.71 -0.40
N GLY A 85 1.94 2.94 -0.47
CA GLY A 85 2.76 4.15 -0.59
C GLY A 85 3.77 4.32 0.55
N TYR A 86 3.37 4.03 1.78
CA TYR A 86 4.25 4.07 2.95
C TYR A 86 5.44 3.10 2.83
N TRP A 87 5.18 1.85 2.43
CA TRP A 87 6.24 0.86 2.27
C TRP A 87 7.13 1.16 1.07
N ALA A 88 6.56 1.60 -0.06
CA ALA A 88 7.32 2.02 -1.23
C ALA A 88 8.25 3.21 -0.92
N ALA A 89 7.82 4.14 -0.07
CA ALA A 89 8.69 5.24 0.37
C ALA A 89 9.87 4.73 1.21
N ARG A 90 9.64 3.74 2.08
CA ARG A 90 10.68 3.11 2.90
C ARG A 90 11.65 2.26 2.08
N GLU A 91 11.15 1.55 1.09
CA GLU A 91 11.95 0.83 0.10
C GLU A 91 12.90 1.81 -0.61
N LYS A 92 12.39 2.91 -1.18
CA LYS A 92 13.21 3.93 -1.84
C LYS A 92 14.28 4.50 -0.92
N ALA A 93 13.93 4.77 0.34
CA ALA A 93 14.89 5.27 1.33
C ALA A 93 15.98 4.23 1.66
N ALA A 94 15.63 2.95 1.74
CA ALA A 94 16.57 1.87 1.96
C ALA A 94 17.50 1.67 0.75
N ALA A 95 16.96 1.70 -0.47
CA ALA A 95 17.71 1.59 -1.72
C ALA A 95 18.74 2.73 -1.87
N ALA A 96 18.35 3.95 -1.49
CA ALA A 96 19.24 5.11 -1.56
C ALA A 96 20.28 5.18 -0.43
N TYR A 97 20.29 4.23 0.52
CA TYR A 97 21.15 4.29 1.72
C TYR A 97 22.64 4.43 1.37
N LYS A 98 23.15 3.59 0.46
CA LYS A 98 24.56 3.62 0.05
C LYS A 98 24.92 4.95 -0.61
N GLN A 99 24.09 5.43 -1.54
CA GLN A 99 24.27 6.71 -2.22
C GLN A 99 24.30 7.89 -1.24
N PHE A 100 23.40 7.91 -0.25
CA PHE A 100 23.38 8.98 0.75
C PHE A 100 24.60 8.96 1.67
N ARG A 101 25.15 7.76 1.93
CA ARG A 101 26.31 7.59 2.81
C ARG A 101 27.62 8.00 2.15
N THR A 102 27.76 7.78 0.85
CA THR A 102 28.97 8.10 0.07
C THR A 102 28.97 9.49 -0.54
N ASN A 103 27.88 10.26 -0.43
CA ASN A 103 27.78 11.60 -1.01
C ASN A 103 28.63 12.63 -0.22
N PRO A 104 29.69 13.21 -0.84
CA PRO A 104 30.61 14.14 -0.17
C PRO A 104 29.95 15.44 0.31
N GLY A 105 28.93 15.94 -0.38
CA GLY A 105 28.23 17.18 0.02
C GLY A 105 27.38 17.06 1.29
N ARG A 106 27.18 15.83 1.78
CA ARG A 106 26.46 15.53 3.02
C ARG A 106 27.38 15.06 4.15
N THR A 107 28.51 14.43 3.82
CA THR A 107 29.51 13.96 4.79
C THR A 107 30.52 15.05 5.19
N LEU A 108 30.65 16.11 4.41
CA LEU A 108 31.58 17.23 4.66
C LEU A 108 30.90 18.49 5.25
N ARG A 109 29.72 18.37 5.87
CA ARG A 109 29.05 19.50 6.56
C ARG A 109 29.42 19.57 8.03
#